data_AF-A0A2W5K1E8-F1
#
_entry.id   AF-A0A2W5K1E8-F1
#
_cell.length_a   1.000
_cell.length_b   1.000
_cell.length_c   1.000
_cell.angle_alpha   90.00
_cell.angle_beta   90.00
_cell.angle_gamma   90.00
#
_symmetry.space_group_name_H-M   'P 1'
#
loop_
_entity.id
_entity.type
_entity.pdbx_description
1 polymer ?
#
loop_
_entity_poly.entity_id
_entity_poly.type
_entity_poly.pdbx_seq_one_letter_code
_entity_poly.pdbx_strand_id
1 'polypeptide(L)'
;MYRDGDIIINPNFQRLFRWDIERKSRLIESILVRIPLPSIFVFELPNSKWEIIDGLQRLSTVLEFMGELIDPDTGKICKPAALVGTQYLPSLRGAFWADDLKHSRIEEALLHNSDLRGFTS
;
A
#
# COMPACT_ATOMS: atom_id res chain seq x y z
N MET A 1 -3.47 -11.88 11.75
CA MET A 1 -4.42 -10.80 11.48
C MET A 1 -4.99 -10.82 10.05
N TYR A 2 -4.33 -10.30 9.01
CA TYR A 2 -4.91 -10.37 7.64
C TYR A 2 -4.84 -11.79 7.04
N ARG A 3 -3.65 -12.43 7.09
CA ARG A 3 -3.43 -13.79 6.57
C ARG A 3 -4.21 -14.88 7.31
N ASP A 4 -4.55 -14.62 8.58
CA ASP A 4 -5.29 -15.55 9.44
C ASP A 4 -6.82 -15.44 9.22
N GLY A 5 -7.27 -14.53 8.36
CA GLY A 5 -8.70 -14.33 8.07
C GLY A 5 -9.44 -13.52 9.14
N ASP A 6 -8.70 -12.81 10.00
CA ASP A 6 -9.27 -12.01 11.09
C ASP A 6 -9.82 -10.67 10.60
N ILE A 7 -9.43 -10.21 9.41
CA ILE A 7 -9.94 -8.96 8.83
C ILE A 7 -11.04 -9.26 7.82
N ILE A 8 -12.24 -8.73 8.07
CA ILE A 8 -13.37 -8.81 7.17
C ILE A 8 -13.36 -7.60 6.25
N ILE A 9 -13.18 -7.87 4.96
CA ILE A 9 -13.39 -6.89 3.90
C ILE A 9 -14.64 -7.28 3.13
N ASN A 10 -15.65 -6.41 3.12
CA ASN A 10 -16.84 -6.64 2.34
C ASN A 10 -16.53 -6.53 0.83
N PRO A 11 -16.73 -7.59 0.04
CA PRO A 11 -16.44 -7.59 -1.40
C PRO A 11 -17.19 -6.50 -2.18
N ASN A 12 -18.41 -6.16 -1.75
CA ASN A 12 -19.22 -5.14 -2.41
C ASN A 12 -18.57 -3.75 -2.34
N PHE A 13 -17.94 -3.41 -1.20
CA PHE A 13 -17.22 -2.13 -1.05
C PHE A 13 -15.96 -2.09 -1.92
N GLN A 14 -15.29 -3.24 -2.11
CA GLN A 14 -14.15 -3.33 -3.01
C GLN A 14 -14.53 -3.26 -4.50
N ARG A 15 -15.76 -3.65 -4.88
CA ARG A 15 -16.22 -3.61 -6.28
C ARG A 15 -16.66 -2.21 -6.71
N LEU A 16 -17.33 -1.47 -5.83
CA LEU A 16 -17.96 -0.19 -6.19
C LEU A 16 -16.96 0.96 -6.38
N PHE A 17 -15.80 0.92 -5.70
CA PHE A 17 -14.88 2.06 -5.71
C PHE A 17 -13.42 1.63 -5.60
N ARG A 18 -12.83 1.11 -6.69
CA ARG A 18 -11.39 0.82 -6.74
C ARG A 18 -10.62 2.07 -7.15
N TRP A 19 -9.56 2.39 -6.41
CA TRP A 19 -8.60 3.40 -6.85
C TRP A 19 -7.94 2.99 -8.17
N ASP A 20 -7.72 3.97 -9.04
CA ASP A 20 -6.87 3.84 -10.22
C ASP A 20 -5.39 3.62 -9.80
N ILE A 21 -4.56 3.17 -10.76
CA ILE A 21 -3.15 2.88 -10.48
C ILE A 21 -2.36 4.12 -10.05
N GLU A 22 -2.78 5.32 -10.49
CA GLU A 22 -2.12 6.57 -10.13
C GLU A 22 -2.32 6.92 -8.65
N ARG A 23 -3.55 6.81 -8.13
CA ARG A 23 -3.88 7.01 -6.72
C ARG A 23 -3.17 5.99 -5.85
N LYS A 24 -3.14 4.74 -6.29
CA LYS A 24 -2.39 3.67 -5.61
C LYS A 24 -0.90 4.03 -5.52
N SER A 25 -0.31 4.45 -6.63
CA SER A 25 1.12 4.80 -6.70
C SER A 25 1.44 6.02 -5.83
N ARG A 26 0.58 7.05 -5.79
CA ARG A 26 0.73 8.20 -4.89
C ARG A 26 0.64 7.82 -3.42
N LEU A 27 -0.21 6.87 -3.05
CA LEU A 27 -0.24 6.37 -1.67
C LEU A 27 1.09 5.70 -1.29
N ILE A 28 1.61 4.83 -2.14
CA ILE A 28 2.89 4.16 -1.89
C ILE A 28 4.03 5.18 -1.85
N GLU A 29 4.04 6.17 -2.76
CA GLU A 29 4.99 7.28 -2.72
C GLU A 29 4.94 8.01 -1.36
N SER A 30 3.75 8.38 -0.88
CA SER A 30 3.60 9.03 0.43
C SER A 30 4.19 8.20 1.57
N ILE A 31 4.02 6.87 1.55
CA ILE A 31 4.61 5.98 2.55
C ILE A 31 6.14 6.00 2.45
N LEU A 32 6.69 5.87 1.24
CA LEU A 32 8.12 5.82 1.00
C LEU A 32 8.83 7.13 1.37
N VAL A 33 8.19 8.27 1.12
CA VAL A 33 8.70 9.60 1.47
C VAL A 33 8.30 10.05 2.89
N ARG A 34 7.70 9.14 3.69
CA ARG A 34 7.33 9.34 5.10
C ARG A 34 6.34 10.49 5.34
N ILE A 35 5.42 10.72 4.40
CA ILE A 35 4.29 11.62 4.59
C ILE A 35 3.27 10.94 5.51
N PRO A 36 2.78 11.62 6.55
CA PRO A 36 1.77 11.06 7.44
C PRO A 36 0.48 10.76 6.67
N LEU A 37 0.02 9.51 6.77
CA LEU A 37 -1.27 9.10 6.25
C LEU A 37 -2.35 9.28 7.31
N PRO A 38 -3.62 9.51 6.92
CA PRO A 38 -4.71 9.51 7.88
C PRO A 38 -4.81 8.15 8.58
N SER A 39 -5.45 8.09 9.75
CA SER A 39 -5.68 6.83 10.45
C SER A 39 -6.58 5.88 9.64
N ILE A 40 -6.45 4.57 9.87
CA ILE A 40 -7.38 3.54 9.39
C ILE A 40 -8.28 3.18 10.57
N PHE A 41 -9.59 3.13 10.33
CA PHE A 41 -10.57 2.81 11.38
C PHE A 41 -11.14 1.42 11.16
N VAL A 42 -11.11 0.62 12.22
CA VAL A 42 -11.61 -0.75 12.25
C VAL A 42 -12.55 -0.90 13.44
N PHE A 43 -13.50 -1.82 13.31
CA PHE A 43 -14.41 -2.22 14.36
C PHE A 43 -14.18 -3.68 14.71
N GLU A 44 -13.97 -3.99 15.98
CA GLU A 44 -13.84 -5.37 16.44
C GLU A 44 -15.23 -6.00 16.61
N LEU A 45 -15.42 -7.16 15.98
CA LEU A 45 -16.63 -7.95 16.02
C LEU A 45 -16.58 -8.97 17.17
N PRO A 46 -17.73 -9.47 17.65
CA PRO A 46 -17.80 -10.43 18.76
C PRO A 46 -17.04 -11.75 18.56
N ASN A 47 -16.66 -12.08 17.32
CA ASN A 47 -15.90 -13.27 16.96
C ASN A 47 -14.38 -12.99 16.82
N SER A 48 -13.87 -11.92 17.45
CA SER A 48 -12.46 -11.47 17.38
C SER A 48 -11.99 -11.14 15.97
N LYS A 49 -12.93 -10.89 15.05
CA LYS A 49 -12.63 -10.37 13.71
C LYS A 49 -12.74 -8.86 13.68
N TRP A 50 -12.14 -8.25 12.67
CA TRP A 50 -12.03 -6.81 12.51
C TRP A 50 -12.68 -6.41 11.20
N GLU A 51 -13.71 -5.58 11.25
CA GLU A 51 -14.33 -4.99 10.06
C GLU A 51 -13.74 -3.62 9.79
N ILE A 52 -13.39 -3.35 8.52
CA ILE A 52 -12.86 -2.03 8.13
C ILE A 52 -14.01 -1.06 7.98
N ILE A 53 -13.98 0.02 8.76
CA ILE A 53 -14.96 1.12 8.71
C ILE A 53 -14.50 2.22 7.74
N ASP A 54 -13.20 2.55 7.76
CA ASP A 54 -12.59 3.52 6.85
C ASP A 54 -11.17 3.11 6.47
N GLY A 55 -10.68 3.60 5.33
CA GLY A 55 -9.33 3.33 4.85
C GLY A 55 -9.20 2.04 4.05
N LEU A 56 -10.32 1.45 3.63
CA LEU A 56 -10.36 0.24 2.81
C LEU A 56 -9.43 0.30 1.59
N GLN A 57 -9.48 1.39 0.81
CA GLN A 57 -8.64 1.54 -0.38
C GLN A 57 -7.15 1.69 -0.02
N ARG A 58 -6.85 2.35 1.10
CA ARG A 58 -5.47 2.52 1.59
C ARG A 58 -4.88 1.18 2.00
N LEU A 59 -5.60 0.43 2.82
CA LEU A 59 -5.15 -0.91 3.23
C LEU A 59 -5.06 -1.86 2.04
N SER A 60 -6.07 -1.88 1.17
CA SER A 60 -6.10 -2.76 0.00
C SER A 60 -4.93 -2.46 -0.94
N THR A 61 -4.58 -1.18 -1.14
CA THR A 61 -3.43 -0.78 -1.97
C THR A 61 -2.11 -1.30 -1.39
N VAL A 62 -1.93 -1.19 -0.07
CA VAL A 62 -0.71 -1.69 0.60
C VAL A 62 -0.63 -3.21 0.51
N LEU A 63 -1.73 -3.91 0.76
CA LEU A 63 -1.82 -5.37 0.63
C LEU A 63 -1.57 -5.84 -0.82
N GLU A 64 -2.14 -5.14 -1.80
CA GLU A 64 -1.96 -5.45 -3.23
C GLU A 64 -0.52 -5.22 -3.65
N PHE A 65 0.08 -4.11 -3.22
CA PHE A 65 1.47 -3.81 -3.49
C PHE A 65 2.39 -4.90 -2.93
N MET A 66 2.14 -5.35 -1.70
CA MET A 66 2.90 -6.45 -1.07
C MET A 66 2.61 -7.84 -1.67
N GLY A 67 1.66 -7.98 -2.61
CA GLY A 67 1.27 -9.28 -3.16
C GLY A 67 0.52 -10.16 -2.16
N GLU A 68 -0.17 -9.55 -1.20
CA GLU A 68 -0.89 -10.25 -0.12
C GLU A 68 -2.41 -10.13 -0.27
N LEU A 69 -2.90 -9.15 -1.04
CA LEU A 69 -4.33 -8.94 -1.21
C LEU A 69 -4.98 -10.19 -1.84
N ILE A 70 -5.97 -10.75 -1.15
CA ILE A 70 -6.78 -11.84 -1.68
C ILE A 70 -7.96 -11.26 -2.45
N ASP A 71 -8.13 -11.74 -3.67
CA ASP A 71 -9.29 -11.44 -4.49
C ASP A 71 -10.53 -12.11 -3.88
N PRO A 72 -11.57 -11.34 -3.49
CA PRO A 72 -12.72 -11.88 -2.79
C PRO A 72 -13.59 -12.79 -3.66
N ASP A 73 -13.45 -12.73 -4.99
CA ASP A 73 -14.28 -13.50 -5.93
C ASP A 73 -13.63 -14.85 -6.26
N THR A 74 -12.31 -14.87 -6.35
CA THR A 74 -11.54 -16.08 -6.72
C THR A 74 -10.87 -16.77 -5.53
N GLY A 75 -10.75 -16.07 -4.38
CA GLY A 75 -10.00 -16.55 -3.21
C GLY A 75 -8.49 -16.65 -3.44
N LYS A 76 -7.99 -16.15 -4.58
CA LYS A 76 -6.57 -16.18 -4.95
C LYS A 76 -5.91 -14.84 -4.66
N ILE A 77 -4.60 -14.86 -4.47
CA ILE A 77 -3.81 -13.64 -4.34
C ILE A 77 -3.91 -12.83 -5.64
N CYS A 78 -4.23 -11.54 -5.52
CA CYS A 78 -4.20 -10.57 -6.61
C CYS A 78 -2.76 -10.40 -7.10
N LYS A 79 -2.56 -10.38 -8.41
CA LYS A 79 -1.25 -10.00 -8.98
C LYS A 79 -0.92 -8.57 -8.55
N PRO A 80 0.26 -8.30 -7.96
CA PRO A 80 0.64 -6.94 -7.58
C PRO A 80 0.64 -6.04 -8.82
N ALA A 81 -0.01 -4.90 -8.70
CA ALA A 81 -0.06 -3.92 -9.79
C ALA A 81 1.28 -3.17 -9.86
N ALA A 82 1.84 -3.06 -11.08
CA ALA A 82 3.04 -2.27 -11.32
C ALA A 82 2.76 -0.80 -11.00
N LEU A 83 3.55 -0.18 -10.12
CA LEU A 83 3.39 1.23 -9.83
C LEU A 83 3.72 2.08 -11.06
N VAL A 84 3.07 3.23 -11.17
CA VAL A 84 3.45 4.26 -12.15
C VAL A 84 4.43 5.22 -11.52
N GLY A 85 5.27 5.84 -12.36
CA GLY A 85 6.18 6.89 -11.90
C GLY A 85 5.38 8.09 -11.39
N THR A 86 5.69 8.53 -10.19
CA THR A 86 5.01 9.62 -9.50
C THR A 86 5.85 10.90 -9.50
N GLN A 87 5.33 11.98 -8.91
CA GLN A 87 5.95 13.31 -8.98
C GLN A 87 7.29 13.39 -8.23
N TYR A 88 7.37 12.82 -7.03
CA TYR A 88 8.57 12.84 -6.19
C TYR A 88 9.45 11.61 -6.43
N LEU A 89 8.85 10.50 -6.85
CA LEU A 89 9.54 9.27 -7.20
C LEU A 89 9.18 8.75 -8.60
N PRO A 90 9.68 9.41 -9.67
CA PRO A 90 9.52 8.90 -11.04
C PRO A 90 10.06 7.47 -11.23
N SER A 91 11.03 7.08 -10.39
CA SER A 91 11.64 5.74 -10.35
C SER A 91 10.70 4.63 -9.91
N LEU A 92 9.52 4.95 -9.37
CA LEU A 92 8.49 3.94 -9.05
C LEU A 92 7.86 3.31 -10.29
N ARG A 93 8.09 3.86 -11.49
CA ARG A 93 7.55 3.29 -12.73
C ARG A 93 8.03 1.85 -12.91
N GLY A 94 7.09 0.92 -12.95
CA GLY A 94 7.38 -0.51 -13.11
C GLY A 94 7.90 -1.18 -11.84
N ALA A 95 7.92 -0.47 -10.70
CA ALA A 95 8.29 -1.07 -9.43
C ALA A 95 7.18 -2.01 -8.96
N PHE A 96 7.60 -3.17 -8.45
CA PHE A 96 6.79 -4.11 -7.69
C PHE A 96 7.43 -4.25 -6.31
N TRP A 97 6.64 -4.73 -5.34
CA TRP A 97 7.24 -5.27 -4.13
C TRP A 97 7.98 -6.56 -4.50
N ALA A 98 9.30 -6.45 -4.71
CA ALA A 98 10.15 -7.61 -4.91
C ALA A 98 10.34 -8.29 -3.54
N ASP A 99 10.12 -9.61 -3.48
CA ASP A 99 10.58 -10.48 -2.39
C ASP A 99 12.11 -10.31 -2.13
N ASP A 100 12.80 -9.71 -3.11
CA ASP A 100 14.24 -9.46 -3.16
C ASP A 100 14.67 -8.17 -2.42
N LEU A 101 13.74 -7.38 -1.90
CA LEU A 101 14.05 -6.24 -1.00
C LEU A 101 14.51 -6.68 0.40
N LYS A 102 14.91 -7.95 0.57
CA LYS A 102 15.65 -8.34 1.76
C LYS A 102 17.03 -7.71 1.82
N HIS A 103 17.70 -7.37 0.72
CA HIS A 103 18.97 -6.63 0.79
C HIS A 103 19.15 -5.70 -0.43
N SER A 104 19.63 -4.48 -0.18
CA SER A 104 20.52 -3.68 -1.06
C SER A 104 19.99 -2.66 -2.10
N ARG A 105 18.73 -2.21 -2.14
CA ARG A 105 18.38 -1.14 -3.13
C ARG A 105 17.55 0.06 -2.70
N ILE A 106 17.04 0.10 -1.47
CA ILE A 106 16.33 1.29 -0.96
C ILE A 106 17.32 2.36 -0.47
N GLU A 107 18.51 1.99 0.02
CA GLU A 107 19.49 2.97 0.48
C GLU A 107 20.08 3.82 -0.67
N GLU A 108 20.31 3.24 -1.85
CA GLU A 108 20.80 4.00 -3.02
C GLU A 108 19.81 5.08 -3.48
N ALA A 109 18.50 4.79 -3.46
CA ALA A 109 17.47 5.75 -3.84
C ALA A 109 17.30 6.87 -2.80
N LEU A 110 17.54 6.58 -1.51
CA LEU A 110 17.47 7.57 -0.44
C LEU A 110 18.74 8.46 -0.38
N LEU A 111 19.91 7.91 -0.72
CA LEU A 111 21.17 8.67 -0.80
C LEU A 111 21.19 9.66 -1.97
N HIS A 112 20.49 9.38 -3.07
CA HIS A 112 20.40 10.32 -4.21
C HIS A 112 19.43 11.49 -3.98
N ASN A 113 18.68 11.50 -2.87
CA ASN A 113 17.70 12.55 -2.56
C ASN A 113 18.10 13.42 -1.34
N SER A 114 19.35 13.31 -0.87
CA SER A 114 19.85 14.03 0.31
C SER A 114 20.22 15.50 0.06
N ASP A 115 20.02 16.04 -1.14
CA ASP A 115 20.42 17.42 -1.51
C ASP A 115 19.44 18.52 -1.07
N LEU A 116 18.42 18.22 -0.24
CA LEU A 116 17.43 19.21 0.22
C LEU A 116 17.46 19.53 1.72
N ARG A 117 18.55 19.25 2.44
CA ARG A 117 18.71 19.70 3.83
C ARG A 117 19.81 20.75 3.97
N GLY A 118 19.51 21.94 3.48
CA GLY A 118 20.29 23.15 3.76
C GLY A 118 19.42 24.23 4.40
N PHE A 119 18.79 23.98 5.55
CA PHE A 119 18.24 25.05 6.41
C PHE A 119 17.95 24.51 7.82
N THR A 120 18.93 24.61 8.71
CA THR A 120 18.75 24.97 10.13
C THR A 120 20.11 25.46 10.65
N SER A 121 20.24 26.77 10.87
CA SER A 121 21.13 27.33 11.90
C SER A 121 20.32 27.52 13.18
#